data_AF-A0A971Y9I7-F1
#
_entry.id   AF-A0A971Y9I7-F1
#
_cell.length_a   1.000
_cell.length_b   1.000
_cell.length_c   1.000
_cell.angle_alpha   90.00
_cell.angle_beta   90.00
_cell.angle_gamma   90.00
#
_symmetry.space_group_name_H-M   'P 1'
#
loop_
_entity.id
_entity.type
_entity.pdbx_description
1 polymer ?
#
loop_
_entity_poly.entity_id
_entity_poly.type
_entity_poly.pdbx_seq_one_letter_code
_entity_poly.pdbx_strand_id
1 'polypeptide(L)'
;MIKKSRFTLLLLMLILFTACSQPTDEALVQESYPYPTFDFTHFASGGNAEIYPAVILFEQSVSTFTSYQVAFVSCTCRDSLVNYYSVCYVELLNNKPSAEQSAIRSITFGQNQGLWGDSNPNYYIAEYTQEYMDEHFVQNLVKMTKKEIDAWEGYGSSLETVDIDAISGATVSTGNITSMLQGLFAYHAEKYYE
;
A
#
# COMPACT_ATOMS: atom_id res chain seq x y z
N MET A 1 -10.40 -38.63 70.72
CA MET A 1 -11.49 -37.70 70.32
C MET A 1 -10.91 -36.54 69.50
N ILE A 2 -11.18 -36.58 68.20
CA ILE A 2 -11.45 -35.45 67.27
C ILE A 2 -10.69 -34.13 67.53
N LYS A 3 -9.65 -33.83 66.71
CA LYS A 3 -9.25 -32.46 66.26
C LYS A 3 -7.93 -32.46 65.47
N LYS A 4 -7.82 -33.23 64.37
CA LYS A 4 -6.68 -33.06 63.43
C LYS A 4 -7.05 -33.08 61.94
N SER A 5 -8.30 -33.39 61.59
CA SER A 5 -8.70 -33.59 60.19
C SER A 5 -9.18 -32.32 59.46
N ARG A 6 -9.51 -31.23 60.17
CA ARG A 6 -10.09 -30.02 59.53
C ARG A 6 -9.06 -28.98 59.06
N PHE A 7 -7.82 -29.04 59.53
CA PHE A 7 -6.80 -28.06 59.13
C PHE A 7 -6.11 -28.43 57.81
N THR A 8 -5.99 -29.73 57.53
CA THR A 8 -5.34 -30.22 56.30
C THR A 8 -6.21 -30.02 55.06
N LEU A 9 -7.54 -30.04 55.19
CA LEU A 9 -8.45 -29.82 54.07
C LEU A 9 -8.53 -28.34 53.64
N LEU A 10 -8.35 -27.41 54.58
CA LEU A 10 -8.36 -25.98 54.27
C LEU A 10 -7.07 -25.53 53.55
N LEU A 11 -5.92 -26.14 53.90
CA LEU A 11 -4.64 -25.84 53.26
C LEU A 11 -4.56 -26.42 51.82
N LEU A 12 -5.20 -27.57 51.57
CA LEU A 12 -5.27 -28.15 50.22
C LEU A 12 -6.18 -27.36 49.27
N MET A 13 -7.24 -26.72 49.79
CA MET A 13 -8.10 -25.86 48.98
C MET A 13 -7.47 -24.52 48.62
N LEU A 14 -6.55 -23.99 49.43
CA LEU A 14 -5.86 -22.73 49.11
C LEU A 14 -4.80 -22.87 48.01
N ILE A 15 -4.21 -24.06 47.84
CA ILE A 15 -3.19 -24.33 46.82
C ILE A 15 -3.82 -24.56 45.43
N LEU A 16 -5.10 -24.93 45.37
CA LEU A 16 -5.82 -25.13 44.11
C LEU A 16 -6.31 -23.82 43.45
N PHE A 17 -6.21 -22.67 44.12
CA PHE A 17 -6.60 -21.37 43.56
C PHE A 17 -5.43 -20.52 43.03
N THR A 18 -4.17 -20.99 43.14
CA THR A 18 -2.99 -20.24 42.67
C THR A 18 -2.35 -20.80 41.40
N ALA A 19 -3.00 -21.75 40.72
CA ALA A 19 -2.42 -22.46 39.58
C ALA A 19 -3.09 -22.16 38.21
N CYS A 20 -3.59 -20.94 38.02
CA CYS A 20 -3.97 -20.42 36.69
C CYS A 20 -3.76 -18.90 36.62
N SER A 21 -2.61 -18.39 37.06
CA SER A 21 -2.11 -17.12 36.54
C SER A 21 -1.05 -17.46 35.50
N GLN A 22 -1.51 -17.78 34.29
CA GLN A 22 -0.63 -17.62 33.13
C GLN A 22 -0.24 -16.14 33.09
N PRO A 23 1.04 -15.79 32.89
CA PRO A 23 1.33 -14.47 32.40
C PRO A 23 0.58 -14.38 31.08
N THR A 24 -0.41 -13.48 31.00
CA THR A 24 -0.83 -12.97 29.71
C THR A 24 0.34 -12.17 29.21
N ASP A 25 1.32 -12.87 28.63
CA ASP A 25 2.05 -12.29 27.51
C ASP A 25 0.93 -11.87 26.56
N GLU A 26 0.63 -10.56 26.56
CA GLU A 26 0.08 -9.89 25.40
C GLU A 26 1.14 -10.03 24.30
N ALA A 27 1.31 -11.26 23.82
CA ALA A 27 1.78 -11.52 22.49
C ALA A 27 0.76 -10.82 21.62
N LEU A 28 1.11 -9.62 21.19
CA LEU A 28 0.49 -8.90 20.11
C LEU A 28 0.10 -9.96 19.09
N VAL A 29 -1.20 -10.20 18.95
CA VAL A 29 -1.71 -11.02 17.87
C VAL A 29 -1.30 -10.25 16.64
N GLN A 30 -0.19 -10.67 16.03
CA GLN A 30 0.23 -10.20 14.74
C GLN A 30 -0.88 -10.69 13.82
N GLU A 31 -1.84 -9.80 13.52
CA GLU A 31 -2.88 -10.10 12.55
C GLU A 31 -2.16 -10.55 11.28
N SER A 32 -2.23 -11.84 10.98
CA SER A 32 -1.67 -12.37 9.75
C SER A 32 -2.60 -11.91 8.64
N TYR A 33 -2.31 -10.75 8.05
CA TYR A 33 -2.95 -10.33 6.83
C TYR A 33 -2.73 -11.45 5.80
N PRO A 34 -3.79 -11.99 5.18
CA PRO A 34 -3.64 -13.08 4.21
C PRO A 34 -2.89 -12.61 2.93
N TYR A 35 -2.68 -11.31 2.78
CA TYR A 35 -2.05 -10.67 1.64
C TYR A 35 -0.78 -9.93 2.08
N PRO A 36 0.30 -9.97 1.28
CA PRO A 36 1.47 -9.13 1.51
C PRO A 36 1.12 -7.65 1.50
N THR A 37 1.80 -6.87 2.33
CA THR A 37 1.64 -5.43 2.42
C THR A 37 2.98 -4.73 2.32
N PHE A 38 2.98 -3.48 1.89
CA PHE A 38 4.12 -2.58 1.97
C PHE A 38 3.65 -1.17 2.31
N ASP A 39 4.54 -0.36 2.89
CA ASP A 39 4.23 1.00 3.27
C ASP A 39 4.41 1.97 2.10
N PHE A 40 3.56 2.98 2.03
CA PHE A 40 3.74 4.14 1.16
C PHE A 40 3.39 5.42 1.92
N THR A 41 3.89 6.56 1.43
CA THR A 41 3.50 7.87 1.95
C THR A 41 2.20 8.29 1.29
N HIS A 42 1.15 8.36 2.10
CA HIS A 42 -0.14 8.93 1.72
C HIS A 42 -0.16 10.42 2.05
N PHE A 43 -0.46 11.25 1.06
CA PHE A 43 -0.68 12.67 1.19
C PHE A 43 -2.18 12.97 1.32
N ALA A 44 -2.56 13.63 2.41
CA ALA A 44 -3.91 14.16 2.59
C ALA A 44 -4.03 15.58 2.00
N SER A 45 -5.20 16.21 2.18
CA SER A 45 -5.47 17.54 1.62
C SER A 45 -4.46 18.55 2.15
N GLY A 46 -3.82 19.30 1.24
CA GLY A 46 -2.76 20.24 1.59
C GLY A 46 -1.36 19.63 1.70
N GLY A 47 -1.18 18.35 1.37
CA GLY A 47 0.14 17.70 1.32
C GLY A 47 0.62 17.12 2.65
N ASN A 48 -0.27 16.96 3.64
CA ASN A 48 0.09 16.33 4.91
C ASN A 48 0.44 14.86 4.68
N ALA A 49 1.68 14.49 5.00
CA ALA A 49 2.21 13.15 4.80
C ALA A 49 1.91 12.23 5.99
N GLU A 50 1.37 11.05 5.72
CA GLU A 50 1.10 9.98 6.67
C GLU A 50 1.51 8.64 6.05
N ILE A 51 1.91 7.65 6.85
CA ILE A 51 2.27 6.32 6.34
C ILE A 51 1.05 5.41 6.34
N TYR A 52 0.72 4.86 5.18
CA TYR A 52 -0.42 3.96 4.99
C TYR A 52 0.07 2.64 4.40
N PRO A 53 -0.58 1.51 4.74
CA PRO A 53 -0.30 0.24 4.09
C PRO A 53 -0.98 0.17 2.72
N ALA A 54 -0.23 -0.30 1.73
CA ALA A 54 -0.76 -0.83 0.48
C ALA A 54 -0.81 -2.37 0.57
N VAL A 55 -1.80 -2.98 -0.09
CA VAL A 55 -2.05 -4.43 -0.04
C VAL A 55 -1.87 -5.02 -1.44
N ILE A 56 -1.06 -6.08 -1.55
CA ILE A 56 -0.86 -6.83 -2.80
C ILE A 56 -1.96 -7.89 -2.90
N LEU A 57 -2.97 -7.60 -3.73
CA LEU A 57 -4.12 -8.49 -3.99
C LEU A 57 -3.76 -9.66 -4.91
N PHE A 58 -2.83 -9.43 -5.83
CA PHE A 58 -2.34 -10.40 -6.79
C PHE A 58 -0.85 -10.17 -7.04
N GLU A 59 -0.09 -11.26 -7.10
CA GLU A 59 1.32 -11.25 -7.49
C GLU A 59 1.61 -12.50 -8.33
N GLN A 60 2.15 -12.31 -9.53
CA GLN A 60 2.58 -13.41 -10.38
C GLN A 60 3.84 -13.04 -11.14
N SER A 61 4.89 -13.84 -10.95
CA SER A 61 6.17 -13.66 -11.65
C SER A 61 6.28 -14.57 -12.88
N VAL A 62 6.89 -14.04 -13.93
CA VAL A 62 7.41 -14.79 -15.08
C VAL A 62 8.89 -14.39 -15.29
N SER A 63 9.55 -14.98 -16.29
CA SER A 63 11.00 -14.81 -16.49
C SER A 63 11.47 -13.38 -16.83
N THR A 64 10.57 -12.47 -17.20
CA THR A 64 10.92 -11.11 -17.63
C THR A 64 10.25 -9.99 -16.86
N PHE A 65 9.16 -10.27 -16.13
CA PHE A 65 8.45 -9.30 -15.31
C PHE A 65 7.65 -9.99 -14.21
N THR A 66 7.25 -9.21 -13.21
CA THR A 66 6.27 -9.59 -12.19
C THR A 66 5.05 -8.69 -12.30
N SER A 67 3.87 -9.28 -12.37
CA SER A 67 2.57 -8.60 -12.36
C SER A 67 2.05 -8.45 -10.94
N TYR A 68 1.46 -7.29 -10.65
CA TYR A 68 0.85 -6.95 -9.36
C TYR A 68 -0.55 -6.38 -9.56
N GLN A 69 -1.46 -6.67 -8.62
CA GLN A 69 -2.59 -5.80 -8.31
C GLN A 69 -2.41 -5.26 -6.90
N VAL A 70 -2.37 -3.94 -6.76
CA VAL A 70 -2.13 -3.25 -5.49
C VAL A 70 -3.34 -2.41 -5.12
N ALA A 71 -3.92 -2.68 -3.95
CA ALA A 71 -4.95 -1.85 -3.34
C ALA A 71 -4.33 -0.83 -2.37
N PHE A 72 -4.69 0.44 -2.51
CA PHE A 72 -4.21 1.52 -1.65
C PHE A 72 -5.23 2.67 -1.57
N VAL A 73 -5.14 3.49 -0.52
CA VAL A 73 -5.99 4.67 -0.38
C VAL A 73 -5.57 5.72 -1.39
N SER A 74 -6.48 6.09 -2.32
CA SER A 74 -6.14 7.00 -3.43
C SER A 74 -6.05 8.45 -2.99
N CYS A 75 -7.09 8.95 -2.33
CA CYS A 75 -7.20 10.34 -1.89
C CYS A 75 -8.22 10.39 -0.75
N THR A 76 -7.89 11.03 0.36
CA THR A 76 -8.84 11.28 1.47
C THR A 76 -9.32 12.73 1.51
N CYS A 77 -9.03 13.52 0.47
CA CYS A 77 -9.33 14.95 0.44
C CYS A 77 -10.79 15.28 0.13
N ARG A 78 -11.61 14.28 -0.17
CA ARG A 78 -13.02 14.43 -0.57
C ARG A 78 -13.88 13.42 0.18
N ASP A 79 -15.18 13.63 0.05
CA ASP A 79 -16.18 12.75 0.65
C ASP A 79 -16.06 11.32 0.10
N SER A 80 -16.30 10.34 0.96
CA SER A 80 -16.38 8.91 0.64
C SER A 80 -17.37 8.55 -0.48
N LEU A 81 -18.31 9.44 -0.81
CA LEU A 81 -19.22 9.27 -1.96
C LEU A 81 -18.48 9.25 -3.30
N VAL A 82 -17.29 9.84 -3.38
CA VAL A 82 -16.51 9.97 -4.61
C VAL A 82 -15.06 9.52 -4.49
N ASN A 83 -14.60 9.16 -3.29
CA ASN A 83 -13.24 8.69 -3.03
C ASN A 83 -13.24 7.30 -2.37
N TYR A 84 -12.51 6.39 -2.98
CA TYR A 84 -12.40 4.98 -2.63
C TYR A 84 -10.93 4.54 -2.59
N TYR A 85 -10.71 3.27 -2.27
CA TYR A 85 -9.44 2.62 -2.56
C TYR A 85 -9.24 2.55 -4.08
N SER A 86 -8.03 2.83 -4.52
CA SER A 86 -7.58 2.53 -5.87
C SER A 86 -7.04 1.10 -5.92
N VAL A 87 -7.26 0.43 -7.05
CA VAL A 87 -6.58 -0.84 -7.39
C VAL A 87 -5.74 -0.59 -8.63
N CYS A 88 -4.42 -0.63 -8.49
CA CYS A 88 -3.47 -0.47 -9.57
C CYS A 88 -3.00 -1.83 -10.06
N TYR A 89 -3.19 -2.13 -11.35
CA TYR A 89 -2.45 -3.21 -12.00
C TYR A 89 -1.14 -2.64 -12.53
N VAL A 90 -0.02 -3.29 -12.21
CA VAL A 90 1.30 -2.86 -12.66
C VAL A 90 2.21 -4.06 -12.89
N GLU A 91 3.02 -3.98 -13.93
CA GLU A 91 4.04 -4.97 -14.24
C GLU A 91 5.41 -4.33 -14.12
N LEU A 92 6.29 -4.95 -13.33
CA LEU A 92 7.67 -4.49 -13.13
C LEU A 92 8.65 -5.48 -13.77
N LEU A 93 9.61 -4.98 -14.53
CA LEU A 93 10.66 -5.83 -15.12
C LEU A 93 11.55 -6.42 -14.01
N ASN A 94 11.70 -7.74 -14.01
CA ASN A 94 12.46 -8.49 -13.00
C ASN A 94 13.75 -9.13 -13.57
N ASN A 95 14.09 -8.82 -14.81
CA ASN A 95 15.21 -9.41 -15.55
C ASN A 95 16.35 -8.42 -15.82
N LYS A 96 16.40 -7.31 -15.08
CA LYS A 96 17.39 -6.27 -15.28
C LYS A 96 18.68 -6.59 -14.53
N PRO A 97 19.82 -5.99 -14.90
CA PRO A 97 21.07 -6.21 -14.17
C PRO A 97 21.03 -5.74 -12.70
N SER A 98 20.12 -4.83 -12.35
CA SER A 98 19.94 -4.35 -10.98
C SER A 98 18.50 -3.88 -10.73
N ALA A 99 18.10 -3.86 -9.46
CA ALA A 99 16.79 -3.35 -9.04
C ALA A 99 16.55 -1.90 -9.50
N GLU A 100 17.58 -1.05 -9.46
CA GLU A 100 17.52 0.35 -9.93
C GLU A 100 17.15 0.48 -11.41
N GLN A 101 17.42 -0.55 -12.22
CA GLN A 101 17.06 -0.59 -13.64
C GLN A 101 15.73 -1.29 -13.90
N SER A 102 15.11 -1.91 -12.88
CA SER A 102 13.73 -2.40 -12.97
C SER A 102 12.83 -1.24 -13.39
N ALA A 103 11.90 -1.49 -14.30
CA ALA A 103 11.07 -0.47 -14.89
C ALA A 103 9.62 -0.92 -15.02
N ILE A 104 8.71 0.04 -15.07
CA ILE A 104 7.29 -0.19 -15.33
C ILE A 104 7.13 -0.68 -16.77
N ARG A 105 6.72 -1.93 -16.95
CA ARG A 105 6.37 -2.50 -18.26
C ARG A 105 4.98 -2.08 -18.69
N SER A 106 4.03 -2.10 -17.76
CA SER A 106 2.62 -1.74 -17.96
C SER A 106 2.03 -1.26 -16.65
N ILE A 107 1.09 -0.33 -16.70
CA ILE A 107 0.32 0.15 -15.56
C ILE A 107 -1.09 0.55 -16.02
N THR A 108 -2.12 0.20 -15.24
CA THR A 108 -3.50 0.63 -15.50
C THR A 108 -4.37 0.57 -14.25
N PHE A 109 -5.38 1.45 -14.22
CA PHE A 109 -6.49 1.45 -13.24
C PHE A 109 -7.81 1.01 -13.87
N GLY A 110 -7.79 0.51 -15.11
CA GLY A 110 -8.98 0.13 -15.87
C GLY A 110 -8.96 -1.32 -16.36
N GLN A 111 -9.64 -1.57 -17.48
CA GLN A 111 -9.57 -2.82 -18.25
C GLN A 111 -9.90 -4.11 -17.46
N ASN A 112 -10.75 -4.02 -16.43
CA ASN A 112 -11.03 -5.09 -15.46
C ASN A 112 -9.78 -5.59 -14.69
N GLN A 113 -8.67 -4.85 -14.74
CA GLN A 113 -7.43 -5.15 -14.04
C GLN A 113 -7.21 -4.23 -12.82
N GLY A 114 -7.80 -3.04 -12.84
CA GLY A 114 -7.72 -2.08 -11.76
C GLY A 114 -9.04 -1.34 -11.51
N LEU A 115 -8.98 -0.40 -10.57
CA LEU A 115 -10.05 0.51 -10.20
C LEU A 115 -9.45 1.88 -9.92
N TRP A 116 -9.93 2.91 -10.61
CA TRP A 116 -9.63 4.30 -10.28
C TRP A 116 -10.47 4.71 -9.06
N GLY A 117 -9.79 4.99 -7.94
CA GLY A 117 -10.42 5.29 -6.66
C GLY A 117 -10.58 6.78 -6.33
N ASP A 118 -10.23 7.69 -7.24
CA ASP A 118 -10.53 9.11 -7.09
C ASP A 118 -11.83 9.47 -7.83
N SER A 119 -12.35 10.66 -7.57
CA SER A 119 -13.43 11.29 -8.31
C SER A 119 -13.20 11.20 -9.83
N ASN A 120 -14.28 10.92 -10.58
CA ASN A 120 -14.27 10.89 -12.04
C ASN A 120 -15.48 11.66 -12.58
N PRO A 121 -15.29 12.85 -13.19
CA PRO A 121 -14.02 13.56 -13.36
C PRO A 121 -13.43 14.06 -12.03
N ASN A 122 -12.13 14.36 -12.03
CA ASN A 122 -11.45 14.97 -10.89
C ASN A 122 -12.17 16.27 -10.48
N TYR A 123 -12.21 16.50 -9.19
CA TYR A 123 -13.00 17.58 -8.59
C TYR A 123 -12.65 18.97 -9.17
N TYR A 124 -13.69 19.70 -9.59
CA TYR A 124 -13.66 21.04 -10.22
C TYR A 124 -13.11 21.14 -11.66
N ILE A 125 -12.59 20.06 -12.25
CA ILE A 125 -12.08 20.07 -13.63
C ILE A 125 -12.77 18.97 -14.41
N ALA A 126 -13.86 19.33 -15.11
CA ALA A 126 -14.73 18.37 -15.79
C ALA A 126 -14.00 17.57 -16.87
N GLU A 127 -12.93 18.12 -17.42
CA GLU A 127 -12.08 17.54 -18.44
C GLU A 127 -11.15 16.45 -17.88
N TYR A 128 -10.88 16.44 -16.58
CA TYR A 128 -9.94 15.51 -15.95
C TYR A 128 -10.66 14.20 -15.60
N THR A 129 -11.15 13.51 -16.63
CA THR A 129 -11.76 12.19 -16.47
C THR A 129 -10.70 11.14 -16.14
N GLN A 130 -11.13 9.93 -15.79
CA GLN A 130 -10.23 8.79 -15.66
C GLN A 130 -9.41 8.56 -16.94
N GLU A 131 -10.03 8.69 -18.12
CA GLU A 131 -9.35 8.56 -19.42
C GLU A 131 -8.29 9.64 -19.61
N TYR A 132 -8.60 10.89 -19.24
CA TYR A 132 -7.64 11.98 -19.26
C TYR A 132 -6.44 11.69 -18.35
N MET A 133 -6.69 11.24 -17.11
CA MET A 133 -5.61 10.91 -16.18
C MET A 133 -4.81 9.68 -16.63
N ASP A 134 -5.45 8.72 -17.30
CA ASP A 134 -4.73 7.60 -17.90
C ASP A 134 -3.75 8.08 -18.96
N GLU A 135 -4.22 8.90 -19.92
CA GLU A 135 -3.42 9.42 -21.02
C GLU A 135 -2.30 10.37 -20.56
N HIS A 136 -2.62 11.32 -19.68
CA HIS A 136 -1.71 12.42 -19.33
C HIS A 136 -0.84 12.17 -18.10
N PHE A 137 -1.15 11.14 -17.30
CA PHE A 137 -0.36 10.78 -16.12
C PHE A 137 0.03 9.30 -16.12
N VAL A 138 -0.92 8.38 -16.06
CA VAL A 138 -0.63 6.95 -15.81
C VAL A 138 0.26 6.34 -16.90
N GLN A 139 -0.06 6.59 -18.17
CA GLN A 139 0.72 6.04 -19.29
C GLN A 139 2.10 6.69 -19.43
N ASN A 140 2.30 7.91 -18.90
CA ASN A 140 3.61 8.57 -18.85
C ASN A 140 4.57 7.93 -17.82
N LEU A 141 4.06 7.05 -16.95
CA LEU A 141 4.88 6.26 -16.02
C LEU A 141 5.48 5.01 -16.67
N VAL A 142 4.96 4.58 -17.82
CA VAL A 142 5.47 3.40 -18.52
C VAL A 142 6.92 3.62 -18.95
N LYS A 143 7.77 2.62 -18.72
CA LYS A 143 9.24 2.60 -18.86
C LYS A 143 10.03 3.36 -17.80
N MET A 144 9.37 4.08 -16.88
CA MET A 144 10.09 4.67 -15.77
C MET A 144 10.72 3.60 -14.90
N THR A 145 11.98 3.82 -14.55
CA THR A 145 12.79 2.94 -13.71
C THR A 145 12.54 3.22 -12.24
N LYS A 146 12.88 2.25 -11.38
CA LYS A 146 12.94 2.45 -9.93
C LYS A 146 13.73 3.71 -9.58
N LYS A 147 14.91 3.89 -10.18
CA LYS A 147 15.77 5.05 -9.95
C LYS A 147 15.06 6.39 -10.23
N GLU A 148 14.30 6.45 -11.33
CA GLU A 148 13.57 7.67 -11.71
C GLU A 148 12.37 7.93 -10.80
N ILE A 149 11.66 6.89 -10.38
CA ILE A 149 10.56 7.00 -9.42
C ILE A 149 11.05 7.39 -8.03
N ASP A 150 12.19 6.87 -7.59
CA ASP A 150 12.81 7.22 -6.31
C ASP A 150 13.41 8.64 -6.28
N ALA A 151 13.70 9.22 -7.45
CA ALA A 151 14.17 10.60 -7.56
C ALA A 151 13.04 11.64 -7.37
N TRP A 152 11.77 11.21 -7.31
CA TRP A 152 10.65 12.10 -7.07
C TRP A 152 10.74 12.76 -5.69
N GLU A 153 10.61 14.08 -5.65
CA GLU A 153 10.83 14.90 -4.44
C GLU A 153 9.61 14.95 -3.49
N GLY A 154 8.53 14.27 -3.86
CA GLY A 154 7.30 14.20 -3.06
C GLY A 154 6.21 15.19 -3.49
N TYR A 155 5.23 15.38 -2.62
CA TYR A 155 4.02 16.15 -2.91
C TYR A 155 4.30 17.54 -3.50
N GLY A 156 3.62 17.87 -4.61
CA GLY A 156 3.77 19.14 -5.32
C GLY A 156 4.90 19.16 -6.35
N SER A 157 5.77 18.15 -6.39
CA SER A 157 6.72 17.95 -7.48
C SER A 157 6.14 17.01 -8.55
N SER A 158 6.65 17.10 -9.78
CA SER A 158 6.30 16.21 -10.89
C SER A 158 7.50 15.36 -11.29
N LEU A 159 7.21 14.18 -11.84
CA LEU A 159 8.19 13.37 -12.54
C LEU A 159 8.51 14.03 -13.89
N GLU A 160 9.74 13.90 -14.39
CA GLU A 160 10.18 14.54 -15.64
C GLU A 160 9.30 14.18 -16.85
N THR A 161 8.72 12.97 -16.87
CA THR A 161 7.84 12.50 -17.95
C THR A 161 6.41 13.01 -17.86
N VAL A 162 6.04 13.70 -16.77
CA VAL A 162 4.68 14.15 -16.48
C VAL A 162 4.62 15.67 -16.57
N ASP A 163 3.72 16.17 -17.40
CA ASP A 163 3.40 17.60 -17.45
C ASP A 163 2.68 18.01 -16.17
N ILE A 164 3.28 18.94 -15.41
CA ILE A 164 2.73 19.43 -14.15
C ILE A 164 1.37 20.12 -14.33
N ASP A 165 1.15 20.78 -15.47
CA ASP A 165 -0.11 21.46 -15.75
C ASP A 165 -1.23 20.43 -15.99
N ALA A 166 -0.90 19.31 -16.63
CA ALA A 166 -1.84 18.22 -16.89
C ALA A 166 -2.28 17.48 -15.61
N ILE A 167 -1.55 17.61 -14.51
CA ILE A 167 -1.94 17.04 -13.20
C ILE A 167 -2.38 18.10 -12.19
N SER A 168 -2.45 19.36 -12.60
CA SER A 168 -2.89 20.47 -11.75
C SER A 168 -4.32 20.26 -11.29
N GLY A 169 -4.54 20.17 -9.97
CA GLY A 169 -5.84 19.81 -9.38
C GLY A 169 -6.01 18.33 -9.02
N ALA A 170 -5.09 17.46 -9.47
CA ALA A 170 -5.05 16.03 -9.14
C ALA A 170 -3.81 15.63 -8.31
N THR A 171 -3.08 16.62 -7.75
CA THR A 171 -1.76 16.45 -7.11
C THR A 171 -1.74 15.43 -5.98
N VAL A 172 -2.83 15.27 -5.24
CA VAL A 172 -2.92 14.28 -4.16
C VAL A 172 -2.90 12.86 -4.74
N SER A 173 -3.77 12.58 -5.71
CA SER A 173 -3.88 11.25 -6.30
C SER A 173 -2.63 10.89 -7.08
N THR A 174 -2.05 11.81 -7.85
CA THR A 174 -0.79 11.57 -8.57
C THR A 174 0.39 11.38 -7.61
N GLY A 175 0.43 12.13 -6.50
CA GLY A 175 1.43 11.94 -5.45
C GLY A 175 1.31 10.59 -4.74
N ASN A 176 0.09 10.17 -4.40
CA ASN A 176 -0.15 8.88 -3.74
C ASN A 176 0.16 7.70 -4.65
N ILE A 177 -0.15 7.80 -5.96
CA ILE A 177 0.24 6.80 -6.96
C ILE A 177 1.76 6.71 -7.05
N THR A 178 2.46 7.84 -7.15
CA THR A 178 3.94 7.86 -7.24
C THR A 178 4.60 7.28 -5.99
N SER A 179 4.12 7.64 -4.79
CA SER A 179 4.65 7.08 -3.55
C SER A 179 4.34 5.59 -3.39
N MET A 180 3.15 5.14 -3.80
CA MET A 180 2.82 3.71 -3.84
C MET A 180 3.76 2.95 -4.76
N LEU A 181 4.13 3.51 -5.92
CA LEU A 181 5.11 2.90 -6.81
C LEU A 181 6.51 2.83 -6.20
N GLN A 182 6.95 3.85 -5.43
CA GLN A 182 8.22 3.77 -4.66
C GLN A 182 8.20 2.57 -3.70
N GLY A 183 7.12 2.41 -2.93
CA GLY A 183 6.95 1.28 -2.01
C GLY A 183 6.92 -0.07 -2.73
N LEU A 184 6.21 -0.15 -3.87
CA LEU A 184 6.15 -1.38 -4.66
C LEU A 184 7.51 -1.74 -5.27
N PHE A 185 8.25 -0.76 -5.78
CA PHE A 185 9.61 -1.00 -6.28
C PHE A 185 10.56 -1.48 -5.18
N ALA A 186 10.44 -0.95 -3.96
CA ALA A 186 11.20 -1.43 -2.82
C ALA A 186 10.87 -2.89 -2.49
N TYR A 187 9.58 -3.23 -2.39
CA TYR A 187 9.12 -4.61 -2.20
C TYR A 187 9.60 -5.55 -3.32
N HIS A 188 9.52 -5.09 -4.58
CA HIS A 188 9.97 -5.86 -5.74
C HIS A 188 11.49 -6.10 -5.72
N ALA A 189 12.27 -5.08 -5.36
CA ALA A 189 13.72 -5.17 -5.25
C ALA A 189 14.15 -6.19 -4.19
N GLU A 190 13.54 -6.12 -3.00
CA GLU A 190 13.80 -7.07 -1.90
C GLU A 190 13.48 -8.52 -2.30
N LYS A 191 12.50 -8.75 -3.17
CA LYS A 191 12.07 -10.12 -3.49
C LYS A 191 12.76 -10.73 -4.71
N TYR A 192 13.13 -9.92 -5.70
CA TYR A 192 13.57 -10.41 -7.02
C TYR A 192 15.03 -10.06 -7.38
N TYR A 193 15.74 -9.30 -6.55
CA TYR A 193 17.09 -8.81 -6.86
C TYR A 193 18.12 -9.06 -5.73
N GLU A 194 17.84 -9.97 -4.78
CA GLU A 194 18.79 -10.40 -3.75
C GLU A 194 19.98 -11.20 -4.31
#